data_AF-A0A9Q3J1K4-F1
#
_entry.id   AF-A0A9Q3J1K4-F1
#
_cell.length_a   1.000
_cell.length_b   1.000
_cell.length_c   1.000
_cell.angle_alpha   90.00
_cell.angle_beta   90.00
_cell.angle_gamma   90.00
#
_symmetry.space_group_name_H-M   'P 1'
#
loop_
_entity.id
_entity.type
_entity.pdbx_description
1 polymer ?
#
loop_
_entity_poly.entity_id
_entity_poly.type
_entity_poly.pdbx_seq_one_letter_code
_entity_poly.pdbx_strand_id
1 'polypeptide(L)'
;MESYSHLPQLSNGQLDLLRIQDEQLMKTKPNRGKGYTAGNSCITEAVIDNKPTKLSLDPGAFCSCAGKSFLKTCVPNFGDQLLPIHGIKFNSESNPMKEFGIFDTNVIFPHINGNLRITVEFVVMEIALVPILYWEMTI
;
A
#
# COMPACT_ATOMS: atom_id res chain seq x y z
N MET A 1 -22.07 -21.83 32.34
CA MET A 1 -20.97 -22.74 32.00
C MET A 1 -20.40 -22.28 30.67
N GLU A 2 -19.07 -22.34 30.54
CA GLU A 2 -18.20 -21.88 29.43
C GLU A 2 -17.74 -20.42 29.48
N SER A 3 -16.47 -20.06 29.28
CA SER A 3 -15.16 -20.59 29.68
C SER A 3 -14.18 -19.48 29.26
N TYR A 4 -13.52 -18.81 30.20
CA TYR A 4 -12.52 -17.78 29.91
C TYR A 4 -11.24 -18.45 29.39
N SER A 5 -10.85 -18.19 28.15
CA SER A 5 -9.52 -18.56 27.65
C SER A 5 -8.51 -17.46 27.99
N HIS A 6 -7.97 -17.49 29.20
CA HIS A 6 -6.73 -16.81 29.56
C HIS A 6 -5.56 -17.70 29.16
N LEU A 7 -4.98 -17.46 27.98
CA LEU A 7 -3.64 -17.93 27.68
C LEU A 7 -2.78 -16.74 27.23
N PRO A 8 -1.65 -16.45 27.92
CA PRO A 8 -0.69 -15.46 27.46
C PRO A 8 -0.04 -15.99 26.19
N GLN A 9 -0.06 -15.20 25.11
CA GLN A 9 0.70 -15.53 23.91
C GLN A 9 2.19 -15.55 24.29
N LEU A 10 2.77 -16.75 24.31
CA LEU A 10 4.19 -16.98 24.55
C LEU A 10 4.97 -16.45 23.34
N SER A 11 5.79 -15.44 23.60
CA SER A 11 6.75 -14.86 22.67
C SER A 11 8.09 -15.60 22.77
N ASN A 12 8.47 -16.32 21.72
CA ASN A 12 9.80 -16.91 21.56
C ASN A 12 9.99 -17.36 20.09
N GLY A 13 10.91 -16.82 19.29
CA GLY A 13 11.91 -15.81 19.54
C GLY A 13 12.68 -15.43 18.26
N GLN A 14 13.44 -14.35 18.40
CA GLN A 14 14.53 -13.87 17.53
C GLN A 14 14.16 -13.18 16.21
N LEU A 15 13.60 -11.98 16.33
CA LEU A 15 14.06 -10.85 15.52
C LEU A 15 14.74 -9.88 16.46
N ASP A 16 16.06 -9.83 16.37
CA ASP A 16 16.94 -8.93 17.11
C ASP A 16 16.72 -7.50 16.59
N LEU A 17 15.61 -6.89 17.01
CA LEU A 17 15.28 -5.48 16.75
C LEU A 17 16.01 -4.61 17.79
N LEU A 18 17.34 -4.65 17.76
CA LEU A 18 18.15 -3.73 18.54
C LEU A 18 17.94 -2.31 17.99
N ARG A 19 17.25 -1.49 18.78
CA ARG A 19 17.05 -0.04 18.64
C ARG A 19 16.20 0.40 17.44
N ILE A 20 14.88 0.22 17.56
CA ILE A 20 13.95 1.25 17.08
C ILE A 20 13.73 2.17 18.28
N GLN A 21 14.40 3.33 18.28
CA GLN A 21 14.04 4.40 19.21
C GLN A 21 12.55 4.69 19.01
N ASP A 22 11.83 4.94 20.11
CA ASP A 22 10.43 5.34 20.12
C ASP A 22 10.16 6.42 19.06
N GLU A 23 9.77 6.01 17.86
CA GLU A 23 9.09 6.88 16.91
C GLU A 23 7.71 7.10 17.50
N GLN A 24 7.62 8.17 18.29
CA GLN A 24 6.40 8.66 18.91
C GLN A 24 5.23 8.52 17.94
N LEU A 25 4.34 7.58 18.22
CA LEU A 25 3.04 7.45 17.58
C LEU A 25 2.14 8.61 18.05
N MET A 26 2.53 9.84 17.74
CA MET A 26 1.83 11.07 18.10
C MET A 26 1.06 11.59 16.89
N LYS A 27 0.12 10.80 16.36
CA LYS A 27 -1.03 11.34 15.60
C LYS A 27 -2.31 10.61 15.99
N THR A 28 -3.05 11.31 16.83
CA THR A 28 -4.41 11.07 17.33
C THR A 28 -5.28 10.23 16.39
N LYS A 29 -5.44 8.93 16.68
CA LYS A 29 -6.60 8.16 16.17
C LYS A 29 -7.86 8.78 16.82
N PRO A 30 -8.81 9.35 16.05
CA PRO A 30 -10.03 9.88 16.63
C PRO A 30 -10.88 8.75 17.18
N ASN A 31 -11.66 9.09 18.21
CA ASN A 31 -12.70 8.18 18.69
C ASN A 31 -13.72 7.90 17.58
N ARG A 32 -14.29 6.70 17.58
CA ARG A 32 -15.37 6.31 16.66
C ARG A 32 -16.46 7.39 16.65
N GLY A 33 -16.79 7.91 15.46
CA GLY A 33 -17.78 8.98 15.28
C GLY A 33 -17.26 10.42 15.43
N LYS A 34 -15.95 10.63 15.66
CA LYS A 34 -15.32 11.95 15.62
C LYS A 34 -14.55 12.16 14.33
N GLY A 35 -14.53 13.41 13.84
CA GLY A 35 -13.79 13.78 12.65
C GLY A 35 -12.28 13.61 12.83
N TYR A 36 -11.62 13.17 11.76
CA TYR A 36 -10.16 13.10 11.68
C TYR A 36 -9.63 14.49 11.37
N THR A 37 -8.98 15.15 12.34
CA THR A 37 -8.49 16.53 12.20
C THR A 37 -6.97 16.63 12.01
N ALA A 38 -6.25 15.52 12.08
CA ALA A 38 -4.80 15.47 11.99
C ALA A 38 -4.35 14.29 11.12
N GLY A 39 -4.37 14.49 9.80
CA GLY A 39 -3.68 13.62 8.84
C GLY A 39 -2.78 14.49 7.98
N ASN A 40 -1.45 14.41 8.16
CA ASN A 40 -0.51 15.19 7.35
C ASN A 40 0.05 14.37 6.17
N SER A 41 -0.44 13.16 5.96
CA SER A 41 0.01 12.29 4.88
C SER A 41 -1.10 11.32 4.50
N CYS A 42 -1.33 11.15 3.20
CA CYS A 42 -2.21 10.12 2.66
C CYS A 42 -1.49 8.77 2.52
N ILE A 43 -0.41 8.54 3.28
CA ILE A 43 0.37 7.30 3.24
C ILE A 43 -0.27 6.28 4.16
N THR A 44 -0.44 5.06 3.66
CA THR A 44 -0.94 3.90 4.41
C THR A 44 -0.02 2.71 4.22
N GLU A 45 -0.11 1.73 5.12
CA GLU A 45 0.58 0.44 5.00
C GLU A 45 -0.38 -0.63 4.51
N ALA A 46 0.07 -1.40 3.53
CA ALA A 46 -0.63 -2.55 2.98
C ALA A 46 0.35 -3.70 2.76
N VAL A 47 -0.17 -4.85 2.36
CA VAL A 47 0.64 -6.01 1.99
C VAL A 47 0.43 -6.28 0.50
N ILE A 48 1.53 -6.31 -0.25
CA ILE A 48 1.59 -6.70 -1.66
C ILE A 48 2.58 -7.87 -1.75
N ASP A 49 2.15 -8.99 -2.34
CA ASP A 49 2.97 -10.22 -2.44
C ASP A 49 3.63 -10.62 -1.12
N ASN A 50 2.84 -10.65 -0.04
CA ASN A 50 3.27 -10.94 1.33
C ASN A 50 4.33 -9.98 1.91
N LYS A 51 4.58 -8.84 1.28
CA LYS A 51 5.50 -7.81 1.77
C LYS A 51 4.77 -6.55 2.25
N PRO A 52 5.01 -6.11 3.50
CA PRO A 52 4.57 -4.80 3.97
C PRO A 52 5.10 -3.70 3.06
N THR A 53 4.19 -2.85 2.59
CA THR A 53 4.43 -1.83 1.57
C THR A 53 3.73 -0.54 1.99
N LYS A 54 4.46 0.57 1.92
CA LYS A 54 3.86 1.91 2.04
C LYS A 54 3.23 2.29 0.70
N LEU A 55 2.01 2.79 0.74
CA LEU A 55 1.24 3.25 -0.42
C LEU A 55 0.79 4.68 -0.19
N SER A 56 0.75 5.48 -1.25
CA SER A 56 0.11 6.81 -1.21
C SER A 56 -1.33 6.69 -1.72
N LEU A 57 -2.29 7.17 -0.93
CA LEU A 57 -3.68 7.31 -1.34
C LEU A 57 -3.85 8.70 -1.97
N ASP A 58 -3.93 8.76 -3.30
CA ASP A 58 -3.99 10.04 -4.02
C ASP A 58 -5.31 10.15 -4.80
N PRO A 59 -6.30 10.90 -4.30
CA PRO A 59 -7.55 11.11 -5.03
C PRO A 59 -7.36 11.99 -6.29
N GLY A 60 -6.23 12.69 -6.41
CA GLY A 60 -5.90 13.49 -7.59
C GLY A 60 -5.18 12.70 -8.68
N ALA A 61 -4.76 11.46 -8.40
CA ALA A 61 -4.16 10.60 -9.40
C ALA A 61 -5.19 10.17 -10.45
N PHE A 62 -4.78 10.01 -11.70
CA PHE A 62 -5.67 9.51 -12.76
C PHE A 62 -5.89 7.99 -12.69
N CYS A 63 -4.87 7.26 -12.23
CA CYS A 63 -4.90 5.81 -12.12
C CYS A 63 -3.95 5.35 -11.02
N SER A 64 -4.09 4.09 -10.60
CA SER A 64 -3.12 3.45 -9.73
C SER A 64 -1.82 3.22 -10.51
N CYS A 65 -0.68 3.59 -9.94
CA CYS A 65 0.61 3.45 -10.61
C CYS A 65 1.69 3.02 -9.63
N ALA A 66 2.70 2.34 -10.16
CA ALA A 66 3.82 1.85 -9.37
C ALA A 66 5.13 2.01 -10.13
N GLY A 67 6.19 2.36 -9.42
CA GLY A 67 7.52 2.42 -10.02
C GLY A 67 8.06 1.04 -10.34
N LYS A 68 8.67 0.87 -11.51
CA LYS A 68 9.34 -0.36 -11.94
C LYS A 68 10.38 -0.82 -10.92
N SER A 69 11.23 0.10 -10.46
CA SER A 69 12.26 -0.22 -9.47
C SER A 69 11.66 -0.63 -8.13
N PHE A 70 10.54 0.00 -7.74
CA PHE A 70 9.80 -0.38 -6.54
C PHE A 70 9.23 -1.80 -6.68
N LEU A 71 8.52 -2.10 -7.78
CA LEU A 71 7.92 -3.42 -7.99
C LEU A 71 8.96 -4.55 -8.00
N LYS A 72 10.16 -4.32 -8.53
CA LYS A 72 11.25 -5.29 -8.43
C LYS A 72 11.63 -5.67 -7.00
N THR A 73 11.42 -4.77 -6.03
CA THR A 73 11.73 -5.05 -4.62
C THR A 73 10.66 -5.90 -3.95
N CYS A 74 9.39 -5.68 -4.28
CA CYS A 74 8.29 -6.43 -3.67
C CYS A 74 7.95 -7.70 -4.47
N VAL A 75 7.83 -7.59 -5.79
CA VAL A 75 7.47 -8.67 -6.73
C VAL A 75 8.53 -8.79 -7.84
N PRO A 76 9.67 -9.47 -7.62
CA PRO A 76 10.79 -9.49 -8.57
C PRO A 76 10.42 -9.95 -10.00
N ASN A 77 9.44 -10.86 -10.11
CA ASN A 77 9.02 -11.48 -11.38
C ASN A 77 7.76 -10.84 -11.99
N PHE A 78 7.39 -9.62 -11.58
CA PHE A 78 6.19 -8.94 -12.13
C PHE A 78 6.27 -8.74 -13.65
N GLY A 79 7.48 -8.68 -14.21
CA GLY A 79 7.72 -8.46 -15.63
C GLY A 79 7.12 -9.56 -16.53
N ASP A 80 7.04 -10.79 -16.04
CA ASP A 80 6.48 -11.93 -16.79
C ASP A 80 4.94 -11.88 -16.84
N GLN A 81 4.34 -11.03 -15.99
CA GLN A 81 2.90 -10.84 -15.84
C GLN A 81 2.44 -9.48 -16.40
N LEU A 82 3.34 -8.71 -17.01
CA LEU A 82 3.00 -7.40 -17.57
C LEU A 82 2.05 -7.55 -18.76
N LEU A 83 0.90 -6.93 -18.66
CA LEU A 83 -0.04 -6.76 -19.76
C LEU A 83 0.38 -5.53 -20.59
N PRO A 84 0.23 -5.57 -21.92
CA PRO A 84 0.54 -4.43 -22.77
C PRO A 84 -0.43 -3.27 -22.52
N ILE A 85 0.07 -2.04 -22.65
CA ILE A 85 -0.71 -0.81 -22.57
C ILE A 85 -0.66 -0.11 -23.93
N HIS A 86 -1.81 0.35 -24.44
CA HIS A 86 -1.92 0.94 -25.77
C HIS A 86 -2.68 2.27 -25.72
N GLY A 87 -2.14 3.28 -26.42
CA GLY A 87 -2.87 4.52 -26.72
C GLY A 87 -3.00 5.52 -25.56
N ILE A 88 -2.32 5.30 -24.43
CA ILE A 88 -2.36 6.21 -23.27
C ILE A 88 -0.99 6.88 -23.13
N LYS A 89 -0.98 8.20 -22.88
CA LYS A 89 0.23 8.96 -22.54
C LYS A 89 0.08 9.51 -21.14
N PHE A 90 1.07 9.26 -20.30
CA PHE A 90 1.10 9.76 -18.94
C PHE A 90 2.02 10.97 -18.83
N ASN A 91 1.60 11.99 -18.08
CA ASN A 91 2.41 13.17 -17.81
C ASN A 91 2.40 13.45 -16.31
N SER A 92 3.56 13.75 -15.74
CA SER A 92 3.70 14.31 -14.40
C SER A 92 4.21 15.74 -14.54
N GLU A 93 3.45 16.73 -14.06
CA GLU A 93 3.84 18.14 -14.12
C GLU A 93 4.37 18.57 -15.51
N SER A 94 3.67 18.14 -16.57
CA SER A 94 4.02 18.37 -17.99
C SER A 94 5.23 17.60 -18.54
N ASN A 95 5.89 16.76 -17.75
CA ASN A 95 6.92 15.85 -18.22
C ASN A 95 6.31 14.50 -18.62
N PRO A 96 6.61 13.98 -19.82
CA PRO A 96 6.13 12.68 -20.24
C PRO A 96 6.74 11.59 -19.35
N MET A 97 5.88 10.69 -18.87
CA MET A 97 6.29 9.50 -18.14
C MET A 97 6.30 8.31 -19.08
N LYS A 98 7.30 7.44 -18.92
CA LYS A 98 7.40 6.19 -19.66
C LYS A 98 6.73 5.06 -18.90
N GLU A 99 5.71 4.50 -19.51
CA GLU A 99 4.98 3.32 -19.08
C GLU A 99 5.61 2.02 -19.64
N PHE A 100 5.50 0.91 -18.89
CA PHE A 100 5.94 -0.41 -19.32
C PHE A 100 4.78 -1.37 -19.59
N GLY A 101 3.63 -1.16 -18.96
CA GLY A 101 2.47 -2.04 -19.02
C GLY A 101 1.63 -1.95 -17.77
N ILE A 102 0.66 -2.84 -17.67
CA ILE A 102 -0.24 -2.98 -16.53
C ILE A 102 0.16 -4.24 -15.76
N PHE A 103 0.26 -4.13 -14.43
CA PHE A 103 0.48 -5.24 -13.52
C PHE A 103 -0.68 -5.34 -12.54
N ASP A 104 -1.39 -6.46 -12.57
CA ASP A 104 -2.50 -6.75 -11.66
C ASP A 104 -2.00 -7.49 -10.42
N THR A 105 -2.42 -7.03 -9.24
CA THR A 105 -2.06 -7.71 -8.00
C THR A 105 -3.08 -7.47 -6.89
N ASN A 106 -3.01 -8.31 -5.85
CA ASN A 106 -3.82 -8.13 -4.66
C ASN A 106 -3.11 -7.20 -3.67
N VAL A 107 -3.78 -6.13 -3.29
CA VAL A 107 -3.38 -5.25 -2.19
C VAL A 107 -4.23 -5.61 -0.98
N ILE A 108 -3.57 -5.93 0.13
CA ILE A 108 -4.24 -6.34 1.37
C ILE A 108 -4.02 -5.25 2.42
N PHE A 109 -5.10 -4.64 2.89
CA PHE A 109 -5.10 -3.72 4.03
C PHE A 109 -5.36 -4.51 5.31
N PRO A 110 -4.36 -4.65 6.19
CA PRO A 110 -4.54 -5.36 7.44
C PRO A 110 -5.49 -4.58 8.36
N HIS A 111 -6.45 -5.28 8.96
CA HIS A 111 -7.36 -4.67 9.94
C HIS A 111 -7.73 -5.68 11.02
N ILE A 112 -7.91 -5.19 12.24
CA ILE A 112 -8.11 -6.01 13.45
C ILE A 112 -9.32 -6.95 13.37
N ASN A 113 -10.34 -6.60 12.59
CA ASN A 113 -11.58 -7.38 12.44
C ASN A 113 -11.59 -8.25 11.17
N GLY A 114 -10.45 -8.39 10.49
CA GLY A 114 -10.34 -9.04 9.20
C GLY A 114 -9.76 -8.11 8.15
N ASN A 115 -8.97 -8.67 7.25
CA ASN A 115 -8.23 -7.91 6.25
C ASN A 115 -9.13 -7.57 5.06
N LEU A 116 -8.98 -6.36 4.52
CA LEU A 116 -9.57 -5.98 3.25
C LEU A 116 -8.60 -6.36 2.14
N ARG A 117 -9.04 -7.19 1.19
CA ARG A 117 -8.29 -7.51 -0.03
C ARG A 117 -8.97 -6.85 -1.22
N ILE A 118 -8.23 -6.08 -1.99
CA ILE A 118 -8.67 -5.54 -3.27
C ILE A 118 -7.70 -5.99 -4.37
N THR A 119 -8.22 -6.25 -5.56
CA THR A 119 -7.41 -6.45 -6.76
C THR A 119 -7.22 -5.09 -7.42
N VAL A 120 -5.97 -4.74 -7.72
CA VAL A 120 -5.58 -3.44 -8.25
C VAL A 120 -4.73 -3.64 -9.49
N GLU A 121 -5.04 -2.86 -10.53
CA GLU A 121 -4.21 -2.74 -11.72
C GLU A 121 -3.27 -1.54 -11.54
N PHE A 122 -1.96 -1.79 -11.51
CA PHE A 122 -0.96 -0.75 -11.48
C PHE A 122 -0.42 -0.50 -12.88
N VAL A 123 -0.48 0.75 -13.34
CA VAL A 123 0.35 1.16 -14.47
C VAL A 123 1.80 1.25 -14.00
N VAL A 124 2.68 0.46 -14.61
CA VAL A 124 4.08 0.41 -14.24
C VAL A 124 4.87 1.50 -14.97
N MET A 125 5.49 2.39 -14.19
CA MET A 125 6.23 3.56 -14.69
C MET A 125 7.75 3.42 -14.48
N GLU A 126 8.56 4.14 -15.25
CA GLU A 126 10.04 4.15 -15.11
C GLU A 126 10.55 4.76 -13.81
N ILE A 127 9.81 5.71 -13.25
CA ILE A 127 10.21 6.45 -12.05
C ILE A 127 10.09 5.56 -10.81
N ALA A 128 10.97 5.78 -9.82
CA ALA A 128 10.91 5.12 -8.50
C ALA A 128 9.82 5.73 -7.61
N LEU A 129 8.55 5.63 -8.03
CA LEU A 129 7.41 6.08 -7.25
C LEU A 129 7.08 5.04 -6.16
N VAL A 130 6.79 5.53 -4.95
CA VAL A 130 5.96 4.79 -3.99
C VAL A 130 4.64 4.50 -4.69
N PRO A 131 4.08 3.28 -4.62
CA PRO A 131 2.86 3.00 -5.36
C PRO A 131 1.74 3.91 -4.91
N ILE A 132 1.04 4.45 -5.89
CA ILE A 132 -0.11 5.30 -5.72
C ILE A 132 -1.32 4.42 -5.93
N LEU A 133 -2.20 4.40 -4.93
CA LEU A 133 -3.52 3.83 -5.05
C LEU A 133 -4.48 4.96 -5.43
N TYR A 134 -5.00 4.88 -6.64
CA TYR A 134 -6.16 5.64 -7.05
C TYR A 134 -7.42 4.86 -6.70
N TRP A 135 -8.44 5.58 -6.23
CA TRP A 135 -9.76 5.03 -6.09
C TRP A 135 -10.80 6.11 -6.40
N GLU A 136 -11.80 5.73 -7.19
CA GLU A 136 -12.96 6.56 -7.46
C GLU A 136 -14.14 6.03 -6.63
N MET A 137 -14.66 6.85 -5.70
CA MET A 137 -15.98 6.59 -5.13
C MET A 137 -17.03 7.06 -6.13
N THR A 138 -17.68 6.13 -6.82
CA THR A 138 -19.03 6.42 -7.30
C THR A 138 -19.97 6.32 -6.11
N ILE A 139 -20.46 7.47 -5.63
CA ILE A 139 -21.51 7.56 -4.60
C ILE A 139 -22.88 7.42 -5.26
#